data_AF-A0A4S4MRP9-F1
#
_entry.id   AF-A0A4S4MRP9-F1
#
_cell.length_a   1.000
_cell.length_b   1.000
_cell.length_c   1.000
_cell.angle_alpha   90.00
_cell.angle_beta   90.00
_cell.angle_gamma   90.00
#
_symmetry.space_group_name_H-M   'P 1'
#
loop_
_entity.id
_entity.type
_entity.pdbx_description
1 polymer ?
#
loop_
_entity_poly.entity_id
_entity_poly.type
_entity_poly.pdbx_seq_one_letter_code
_entity_poly.pdbx_strand_id
1 'polypeptide(L)'
;MKQAGVKVLRTWGFNAINGSELAGALQSGLTYYQGLQRLDNVIKTAEKYDIKVLLAFTNNWVGYGGMELYINWIAGSNNTHDVFYTDPRIVASYRKFSASLLSYSWKLIPNSCSEKYVRTIVERYKDSPAIFAWELMNEARCLGDLPAGPACVAGTNLLPQWYKAQSDFVRSLDPYHMITTGGEGHFFWADPETYWLDGTLVSDYNFNGDAGENFDLDITFPNIDFAPVPSNMASILNLIPQVPTSQYKTGVLDGSMIISTVSANRAGKPLLLEEFGVDGLSEVLLNIPPAKAWVEHALDTKHAGIMPWQFGQLGLSENGGNRLIKYADALINGASPNDGFAIYPNETAVRDIFT
;
A
#
# COMPACT_ATOMS: atom_id res chain seq x y z
N MET A 1 -14.39 -5.78 13.94
CA MET A 1 -13.37 -4.77 14.27
C MET A 1 -13.50 -4.23 15.69
N LYS A 2 -14.41 -3.29 16.04
CA LYS A 2 -14.48 -2.72 17.42
C LYS A 2 -14.50 -3.75 18.56
N GLN A 3 -15.35 -4.79 18.43
CA GLN A 3 -15.45 -5.87 19.42
C GLN A 3 -14.16 -6.71 19.51
N ALA A 4 -13.38 -6.75 18.44
CA ALA A 4 -12.09 -7.42 18.37
C ALA A 4 -10.92 -6.51 18.78
N GLY A 5 -11.19 -5.34 19.37
CA GLY A 5 -10.15 -4.41 19.84
C GLY A 5 -9.53 -3.52 18.76
N VAL A 6 -9.78 -3.77 17.47
CA VAL A 6 -9.23 -3.00 16.34
C VAL A 6 -9.57 -1.51 16.47
N LYS A 7 -8.53 -0.66 16.42
CA LYS A 7 -8.62 0.81 16.53
C LYS A 7 -8.42 1.53 15.21
N VAL A 8 -7.58 0.98 14.32
CA VAL A 8 -7.28 1.55 13.01
C VAL A 8 -7.57 0.49 11.95
N LEU A 9 -8.26 0.90 10.89
CA LEU A 9 -8.50 0.13 9.68
C LEU A 9 -7.68 0.76 8.57
N ARG A 10 -6.84 -0.03 7.89
CA ARG A 10 -6.27 0.36 6.60
C ARG A 10 -7.19 -0.13 5.48
N THR A 11 -7.51 0.74 4.53
CA THR A 11 -8.42 0.38 3.44
C THR A 11 -8.13 1.17 2.16
N TRP A 12 -8.59 0.64 1.04
CA TRP A 12 -8.39 1.24 -0.27
C TRP A 12 -9.40 2.36 -0.49
N GLY A 13 -8.89 3.58 -0.71
CA GLY A 13 -9.72 4.68 -1.20
C GLY A 13 -10.04 4.55 -2.69
N PHE A 14 -9.31 3.68 -3.41
CA PHE A 14 -9.30 3.60 -4.87
C PHE A 14 -10.12 2.42 -5.39
N ASN A 15 -10.71 2.65 -6.56
CA ASN A 15 -11.20 1.61 -7.44
C ASN A 15 -11.24 2.20 -8.86
N ALA A 16 -10.11 2.11 -9.54
CA ALA A 16 -9.96 2.62 -10.88
C ALA A 16 -10.50 1.56 -11.86
N ILE A 17 -11.57 1.90 -12.61
CA ILE A 17 -12.21 0.98 -13.56
C ILE A 17 -12.03 1.44 -15.01
N ASN A 18 -11.80 0.46 -15.89
CA ASN A 18 -11.75 0.60 -17.34
C ASN A 18 -13.19 0.72 -17.90
N GLY A 19 -13.39 1.60 -18.88
CA GLY A 19 -14.65 1.92 -19.55
C GLY A 19 -15.41 0.80 -20.28
N SER A 20 -15.16 -0.48 -20.02
CA SER A 20 -15.95 -1.59 -20.56
C SER A 20 -17.32 -1.80 -19.88
N GLU A 21 -17.64 -1.05 -18.81
CA GLU A 21 -18.95 -1.09 -18.12
C GLU A 21 -19.89 0.10 -18.44
N LEU A 22 -19.49 1.08 -19.27
CA LEU A 22 -20.32 2.26 -19.60
C LEU A 22 -20.02 2.84 -20.99
N ALA A 23 -21.07 3.04 -21.80
CA ALA A 23 -20.97 3.51 -23.19
C ALA A 23 -20.39 4.93 -23.39
N GLY A 24 -20.20 5.72 -22.32
CA GLY A 24 -19.74 7.12 -22.35
C GLY A 24 -18.36 7.40 -21.73
N ALA A 25 -17.69 6.39 -21.16
CA ALA A 25 -16.31 6.55 -20.64
C ALA A 25 -15.30 6.92 -21.75
N LEU A 26 -15.69 6.65 -23.00
CA LEU A 26 -14.93 6.73 -24.25
C LEU A 26 -14.67 8.16 -24.78
N GLN A 27 -15.25 9.21 -24.19
CA GLN A 27 -15.08 10.60 -24.66
C GLN A 27 -14.35 11.54 -23.66
N SER A 28 -14.08 11.08 -22.44
CA SER A 28 -13.78 11.94 -21.29
C SER A 28 -12.49 11.61 -20.53
N GLY A 29 -11.43 11.11 -21.16
CA GLY A 29 -10.06 10.95 -20.58
C GLY A 29 -10.01 10.71 -19.06
N LEU A 30 -10.16 9.44 -18.71
CA LEU A 30 -10.79 8.94 -17.49
C LEU A 30 -9.97 8.96 -16.19
N THR A 31 -10.70 8.91 -15.08
CA THR A 31 -10.72 7.75 -14.17
C THR A 31 -12.06 7.66 -13.44
N TYR A 32 -13.05 6.98 -14.01
CA TYR A 32 -14.40 6.93 -13.42
C TYR A 32 -14.41 6.14 -12.10
N TYR A 33 -14.47 6.83 -10.96
CA TYR A 33 -14.50 6.20 -9.62
C TYR A 33 -15.95 5.87 -9.21
N GLN A 34 -16.39 4.63 -9.43
CA GLN A 34 -17.57 4.13 -8.73
C GLN A 34 -17.23 3.83 -7.27
N GLY A 35 -18.14 4.20 -6.36
CA GLY A 35 -18.06 3.75 -4.97
C GLY A 35 -17.67 4.80 -3.94
N LEU A 36 -17.51 6.09 -4.29
CA LEU A 36 -17.30 7.13 -3.26
C LEU A 36 -18.43 7.18 -2.22
N GLN A 37 -19.68 6.84 -2.58
CA GLN A 37 -20.77 6.67 -1.62
C GLN A 37 -20.61 5.44 -0.71
N ARG A 38 -19.95 4.38 -1.19
CA ARG A 38 -19.58 3.24 -0.35
C ARG A 38 -18.48 3.65 0.63
N LEU A 39 -17.49 4.39 0.15
CA LEU A 39 -16.44 4.96 0.99
C LEU A 39 -17.00 5.95 2.02
N ASP A 40 -17.99 6.80 1.66
CA ASP A 40 -18.72 7.64 2.62
C ASP A 40 -19.31 6.81 3.77
N ASN A 41 -19.90 5.66 3.43
CA ASN A 41 -20.48 4.78 4.44
C ASN A 41 -19.39 4.15 5.32
N VAL A 42 -18.23 3.77 4.76
CA VAL A 42 -17.08 3.28 5.53
C VAL A 42 -16.62 4.36 6.52
N ILE A 43 -16.36 5.59 6.07
CA ILE A 43 -15.89 6.68 6.92
C ILE A 43 -16.91 7.03 8.01
N LYS A 44 -18.20 7.20 7.66
CA LYS A 44 -19.26 7.48 8.65
C LYS A 44 -19.45 6.35 9.66
N THR A 45 -19.30 5.10 9.21
CA THR A 45 -19.37 3.94 10.11
C THR A 45 -18.17 3.91 11.04
N ALA A 46 -16.98 4.24 10.54
CA ALA A 46 -15.77 4.35 11.34
C ALA A 46 -15.92 5.44 12.42
N GLU A 47 -16.46 6.62 12.09
CA GLU A 47 -16.82 7.67 13.05
C GLU A 47 -17.76 7.15 14.13
N LYS A 48 -18.86 6.49 13.73
CA LYS A 48 -19.86 5.96 14.67
C LYS A 48 -19.28 4.96 15.66
N TYR A 49 -18.32 4.15 15.23
CA TYR A 49 -17.76 3.09 16.06
C TYR A 49 -16.41 3.44 16.70
N ASP A 50 -15.91 4.65 16.48
CA ASP A 50 -14.59 5.12 16.93
C ASP A 50 -13.45 4.22 16.42
N ILE A 51 -13.48 3.98 15.11
CA ILE A 51 -12.40 3.33 14.36
C ILE A 51 -11.76 4.42 13.50
N LYS A 52 -10.43 4.47 13.48
CA LYS A 52 -9.67 5.37 12.59
C LYS A 52 -9.35 4.67 11.28
N VAL A 53 -9.14 5.44 10.22
CA VAL A 53 -8.97 4.94 8.85
C VAL A 53 -7.66 5.45 8.24
N LEU A 54 -6.76 4.54 7.93
CA LEU A 54 -5.60 4.77 7.06
C LEU A 54 -6.07 4.52 5.61
N LEU A 55 -6.05 5.56 4.78
CA LEU A 55 -6.66 5.51 3.45
C LEU A 55 -5.63 5.65 2.33
N ALA A 56 -5.41 4.57 1.58
CA ALA A 56 -4.52 4.55 0.43
C ALA A 56 -5.18 5.19 -0.80
N PHE A 57 -4.43 6.05 -1.50
CA PHE A 57 -4.92 6.74 -2.69
C PHE A 57 -4.82 5.92 -3.97
N THR A 58 -3.84 5.04 -4.12
CA THR A 58 -3.75 4.21 -5.32
C THR A 58 -2.97 2.93 -5.02
N ASN A 59 -2.81 2.07 -6.02
CA ASN A 59 -2.13 0.80 -5.91
C ASN A 59 -0.95 0.74 -6.87
N ASN A 60 0.16 0.17 -6.43
CA ASN A 60 1.23 -0.26 -7.31
C ASN A 60 0.73 -1.33 -8.29
N TRP A 61 0.00 -2.31 -7.77
CA TRP A 61 -0.50 -3.47 -8.53
C TRP A 61 -1.76 -3.16 -9.33
N VAL A 62 -2.03 -3.98 -10.35
CA VAL A 62 -3.23 -3.91 -11.20
C VAL A 62 -4.55 -4.09 -10.43
N GLY A 63 -4.48 -4.63 -9.21
CA GLY A 63 -5.61 -4.78 -8.29
C GLY A 63 -6.36 -3.45 -8.10
N TYR A 64 -7.65 -3.47 -8.38
CA TYR A 64 -8.53 -2.28 -8.39
C TYR A 64 -8.05 -1.17 -9.34
N GLY A 65 -7.37 -1.56 -10.43
CA GLY A 65 -6.90 -0.73 -11.53
C GLY A 65 -5.46 -0.27 -11.37
N GLY A 66 -5.12 0.26 -10.19
CA GLY A 66 -3.78 0.69 -9.82
C GLY A 66 -3.12 1.68 -10.79
N MET A 67 -1.80 1.79 -10.69
CA MET A 67 -0.97 2.63 -11.56
C MET A 67 -1.15 2.27 -13.04
N GLU A 68 -1.29 0.99 -13.34
CA GLU A 68 -1.37 0.50 -14.72
C GLU A 68 -2.59 1.00 -15.47
N LEU A 69 -3.72 1.22 -14.78
CA LEU A 69 -4.85 1.86 -15.41
C LEU A 69 -4.52 3.30 -15.83
N TYR A 70 -3.72 4.05 -15.07
CA TYR A 70 -3.31 5.37 -15.53
C TYR A 70 -2.37 5.27 -16.73
N ILE A 71 -1.39 4.37 -16.66
CA ILE A 71 -0.39 4.17 -17.71
C ILE A 71 -1.08 3.78 -19.02
N ASN A 72 -1.87 2.70 -18.99
CA ASN A 72 -2.54 2.16 -20.16
C ASN A 72 -3.50 3.16 -20.81
N TRP A 73 -4.20 4.00 -20.03
CA TRP A 73 -5.18 4.95 -20.56
C TRP A 73 -4.59 6.29 -21.00
N ILE A 74 -3.56 6.78 -20.32
CA ILE A 74 -3.04 8.13 -20.54
C ILE A 74 -1.78 8.08 -21.41
N ALA A 75 -0.87 7.13 -21.13
CA ALA A 75 0.37 6.97 -21.87
C ALA A 75 0.28 5.92 -22.98
N GLY A 76 -0.58 4.91 -22.83
CA GLY A 76 -0.78 3.81 -23.78
C GLY A 76 -0.19 2.49 -23.28
N SER A 77 -0.67 1.36 -23.81
CA SER A 77 -0.46 0.01 -23.25
C SER A 77 0.95 -0.59 -23.37
N ASN A 78 1.89 0.10 -24.04
CA ASN A 78 3.25 -0.39 -24.26
C ASN A 78 4.29 0.39 -23.44
N ASN A 79 3.85 1.06 -22.39
CA ASN A 79 4.72 1.83 -21.50
C ASN A 79 5.18 0.98 -20.31
N THR A 80 6.21 1.47 -19.63
CA THR A 80 6.76 0.87 -18.42
C THR A 80 6.13 1.44 -17.17
N HIS A 81 6.27 0.71 -16.05
CA HIS A 81 5.63 1.05 -14.77
C HIS A 81 6.00 2.44 -14.25
N ASP A 82 7.26 2.82 -14.46
CA ASP A 82 7.83 4.11 -14.03
C ASP A 82 7.18 5.34 -14.70
N VAL A 83 6.49 5.15 -15.83
CA VAL A 83 5.78 6.21 -16.54
C VAL A 83 4.70 6.84 -15.66
N PHE A 84 4.14 6.12 -14.69
CA PHE A 84 3.21 6.70 -13.72
C PHE A 84 3.85 7.85 -12.92
N TYR A 85 5.12 7.71 -12.54
CA TYR A 85 5.83 8.71 -11.76
C TYR A 85 6.31 9.89 -12.62
N THR A 86 6.62 9.64 -13.89
CA THR A 86 7.26 10.63 -14.77
C THR A 86 6.33 11.36 -15.73
N ASP A 87 5.24 10.73 -16.18
CA ASP A 87 4.34 11.36 -17.15
C ASP A 87 3.52 12.46 -16.44
N PRO A 88 3.71 13.74 -16.81
CA PRO A 88 3.02 14.84 -16.13
C PRO A 88 1.50 14.75 -16.25
N ARG A 89 0.96 14.08 -17.28
CA ARG A 89 -0.48 13.87 -17.45
C ARG A 89 -1.00 12.85 -16.42
N ILE A 90 -0.24 11.79 -16.16
CA ILE A 90 -0.60 10.79 -15.14
C ILE A 90 -0.50 11.41 -13.74
N VAL A 91 0.61 12.08 -13.42
CA VAL A 91 0.79 12.75 -12.13
C VAL A 91 -0.29 13.81 -11.90
N ALA A 92 -0.69 14.54 -12.94
CA ALA A 92 -1.80 15.49 -12.87
C ALA A 92 -3.14 14.81 -12.58
N SER A 93 -3.41 13.66 -13.23
CA SER A 93 -4.62 12.84 -13.00
C SER A 93 -4.69 12.32 -11.55
N TYR A 94 -3.56 11.88 -10.99
CA TYR A 94 -3.45 11.48 -9.59
C TYR A 94 -3.74 12.65 -8.61
N ARG A 95 -3.04 13.80 -8.73
CA ARG A 95 -3.11 14.94 -7.79
C ARG A 95 -4.37 15.82 -7.91
N LYS A 96 -4.50 16.43 -9.09
CA LYS A 96 -4.93 17.80 -9.42
C LYS A 96 -4.16 18.99 -8.77
N PHE A 97 -3.33 19.64 -9.59
CA PHE A 97 -2.90 21.05 -9.47
C PHE A 97 -3.83 21.98 -10.29
N SER A 98 -4.09 23.21 -9.84
CA SER A 98 -4.87 24.18 -10.63
C SER A 98 -4.04 24.68 -11.82
N ALA A 99 -4.62 24.72 -13.02
CA ALA A 99 -3.99 25.21 -14.25
C ALA A 99 -3.60 26.71 -14.21
N SER A 100 -3.82 27.41 -13.11
CA SER A 100 -3.42 28.82 -12.95
C SER A 100 -1.92 29.03 -12.75
N LEU A 101 -1.12 27.95 -12.66
CA LEU A 101 0.33 28.02 -12.40
C LEU A 101 1.20 27.29 -13.44
N LEU A 102 0.64 26.85 -14.59
CA LEU A 102 1.43 26.20 -15.64
C LEU A 102 1.30 26.94 -16.97
N SER A 103 2.45 27.19 -17.58
CA SER A 103 2.68 27.97 -18.80
C SER A 103 1.79 27.55 -19.99
N TYR A 104 1.56 28.52 -20.87
CA TYR A 104 0.65 28.57 -22.02
C TYR A 104 0.59 27.32 -22.94
N SER A 105 1.59 26.43 -22.93
CA SER A 105 1.68 25.24 -23.79
C SER A 105 0.77 24.05 -23.38
N TRP A 106 0.14 24.08 -22.20
CA TRP A 106 -0.72 22.98 -21.72
C TRP A 106 -2.23 23.20 -21.91
N LYS A 107 -2.62 24.28 -22.59
CA LYS A 107 -4.02 24.68 -22.86
C LYS A 107 -4.81 23.74 -23.80
N LEU A 108 -4.18 22.69 -24.32
CA LEU A 108 -4.78 21.77 -25.30
C LEU A 108 -5.33 20.48 -24.70
N ILE A 109 -5.28 20.29 -23.37
CA ILE A 109 -5.97 19.17 -22.73
C ILE A 109 -7.46 19.53 -22.61
N PRO A 110 -8.40 18.80 -23.25
CA PRO A 110 -9.81 19.06 -23.13
C PRO A 110 -10.25 18.98 -21.66
N ASN A 111 -10.93 20.02 -21.17
CA ASN A 111 -11.50 20.10 -19.81
C ASN A 111 -12.49 18.97 -19.46
N SER A 112 -12.86 18.13 -20.43
CA SER A 112 -13.74 16.97 -20.27
C SER A 112 -13.03 15.73 -19.71
N CYS A 113 -11.70 15.75 -19.59
CA CYS A 113 -10.86 14.61 -19.24
C CYS A 113 -10.16 14.71 -17.87
N SER A 114 -10.71 15.50 -16.95
CA SER A 114 -9.97 15.92 -15.75
C SER A 114 -10.58 15.36 -14.48
N GLU A 115 -10.30 14.10 -14.19
CA GLU A 115 -10.62 13.50 -12.89
C GLU A 115 -9.56 13.88 -11.84
N LYS A 116 -9.99 14.03 -10.59
CA LYS A 116 -9.34 14.86 -9.56
C LYS A 116 -9.08 14.05 -8.30
N TYR A 117 -8.42 12.90 -8.41
CA TYR A 117 -8.65 11.83 -7.44
C TYR A 117 -8.20 12.18 -6.00
N VAL A 118 -6.91 12.43 -5.76
CA VAL A 118 -6.41 12.71 -4.40
C VAL A 118 -7.10 13.92 -3.81
N ARG A 119 -7.20 15.02 -4.55
CA ARG A 119 -7.93 16.21 -4.08
C ARG A 119 -9.39 15.90 -3.72
N THR A 120 -10.09 15.10 -4.53
CA THR A 120 -11.49 14.76 -4.26
C THR A 120 -11.62 13.97 -2.98
N ILE A 121 -10.76 12.99 -2.74
CA ILE A 121 -10.76 12.19 -1.51
C ILE A 121 -10.42 13.07 -0.30
N VAL A 122 -9.33 13.83 -0.36
CA VAL A 122 -8.87 14.65 0.76
C VAL A 122 -9.90 15.73 1.10
N GLU A 123 -10.34 16.55 0.15
CA GLU A 123 -11.35 17.60 0.41
C GLU A 123 -12.68 17.04 0.92
N ARG A 124 -12.99 15.78 0.62
CA ARG A 124 -14.23 15.12 1.04
C ARG A 124 -14.17 14.62 2.48
N TYR A 125 -13.01 14.17 2.98
CA TYR A 125 -12.90 13.58 4.32
C TYR A 125 -11.89 14.26 5.27
N LYS A 126 -11.21 15.34 4.86
CA LYS A 126 -10.25 16.08 5.71
C LYS A 126 -10.82 16.67 7.00
N ASP A 127 -12.14 16.79 7.11
CA ASP A 127 -12.81 17.26 8.33
C ASP A 127 -13.30 16.09 9.21
N SER A 128 -13.18 14.84 8.73
CA SER A 128 -13.60 13.65 9.47
C SER A 128 -12.55 13.25 10.49
N PRO A 129 -12.88 13.18 11.80
CA PRO A 129 -11.95 12.74 12.84
C PRO A 129 -11.71 11.21 12.80
N ALA A 130 -12.38 10.49 11.89
CA ALA A 130 -12.11 9.08 11.65
C ALA A 130 -10.95 8.87 10.69
N ILE A 131 -10.47 9.87 9.94
CA ILE A 131 -9.24 9.69 9.17
C ILE A 131 -8.06 9.62 10.15
N PHE A 132 -7.29 8.54 10.09
CA PHE A 132 -6.03 8.39 10.82
C PHE A 132 -4.92 9.11 10.07
N ALA A 133 -4.77 8.75 8.79
CA ALA A 133 -3.75 9.27 7.90
C ALA A 133 -4.11 9.00 6.43
N TRP A 134 -3.46 9.76 5.57
CA TRP A 134 -3.45 9.60 4.13
C TRP A 134 -2.25 8.76 3.70
N GLU A 135 -2.46 7.78 2.84
CA GLU A 135 -1.40 6.95 2.31
C GLU A 135 -1.27 7.16 0.81
N LEU A 136 -0.05 7.50 0.36
CA LEU A 136 0.17 7.94 -1.01
C LEU A 136 -0.10 6.82 -2.01
N MET A 137 0.33 5.61 -1.72
CA MET A 137 0.18 4.45 -2.60
C MET A 137 0.44 3.15 -1.84
N ASN A 138 -0.39 2.13 -2.07
CA ASN A 138 -0.11 0.78 -1.63
C ASN A 138 1.11 0.20 -2.37
N GLU A 139 2.15 -0.17 -1.64
CA GLU A 139 3.29 -0.99 -2.07
C GLU A 139 4.04 -0.42 -3.29
N ALA A 140 4.31 0.90 -3.28
CA ALA A 140 4.92 1.57 -4.43
C ALA A 140 6.31 1.02 -4.75
N ARG A 141 6.54 0.67 -6.02
CA ARG A 141 7.82 0.15 -6.52
C ARG A 141 8.13 0.70 -7.91
N CYS A 142 9.38 0.50 -8.36
CA CYS A 142 9.76 0.64 -9.77
C CYS A 142 9.15 -0.43 -10.67
N LEU A 143 8.75 -1.58 -10.11
CA LEU A 143 8.12 -2.71 -10.79
C LEU A 143 6.65 -2.84 -10.33
N GLY A 144 5.75 -3.18 -11.26
CA GLY A 144 4.38 -3.59 -10.97
C GLY A 144 4.07 -4.91 -11.68
N ASP A 145 2.84 -5.10 -12.15
CA ASP A 145 2.53 -6.14 -13.13
C ASP A 145 3.11 -5.76 -14.53
N LEU A 146 3.34 -4.47 -14.78
CA LEU A 146 4.18 -3.92 -15.84
C LEU A 146 5.67 -3.93 -15.45
N PRO A 147 6.58 -4.15 -16.43
CA PRO A 147 8.01 -4.12 -16.18
C PRO A 147 8.49 -2.73 -15.77
N ALA A 148 9.55 -2.69 -14.96
CA ALA A 148 10.27 -1.48 -14.63
C ALA A 148 10.83 -0.81 -15.89
N GLY A 149 10.88 0.52 -15.88
CA GLY A 149 11.40 1.30 -16.99
C GLY A 149 12.72 2.01 -16.67
N PRO A 150 13.27 2.72 -17.67
CA PRO A 150 14.60 3.30 -17.58
C PRO A 150 14.71 4.51 -16.64
N ALA A 151 13.59 5.10 -16.19
CA ALA A 151 13.61 6.24 -15.28
C ALA A 151 13.66 5.82 -13.80
N CYS A 152 13.14 4.64 -13.48
CA CYS A 152 13.13 4.09 -12.12
C CYS A 152 14.22 3.02 -12.00
N VAL A 153 15.46 3.49 -11.81
CA VAL A 153 16.64 2.64 -11.55
C VAL A 153 17.26 3.03 -10.21
N ALA A 154 17.93 2.09 -9.55
CA ALA A 154 18.53 2.30 -8.24
C ALA A 154 19.38 3.59 -8.20
N GLY A 155 19.15 4.41 -7.17
CA GLY A 155 19.87 5.66 -6.95
C GLY A 155 19.38 6.89 -7.72
N THR A 156 18.38 6.79 -8.61
CA THR A 156 17.80 8.00 -9.25
C THR A 156 16.94 8.82 -8.29
N ASN A 157 16.51 8.23 -7.17
CA ASN A 157 15.55 8.80 -6.23
C ASN A 157 14.23 9.22 -6.90
N LEU A 158 13.84 8.60 -8.01
CA LEU A 158 12.58 8.93 -8.69
C LEU A 158 11.37 8.79 -7.74
N LEU A 159 11.25 7.64 -7.08
CA LEU A 159 10.15 7.37 -6.16
C LEU A 159 10.24 8.24 -4.88
N PRO A 160 11.40 8.40 -4.22
CA PRO A 160 11.56 9.37 -3.13
C PRO A 160 11.11 10.80 -3.48
N GLN A 161 11.53 11.33 -4.64
CA GLN A 161 11.12 12.66 -5.08
C GLN A 161 9.62 12.71 -5.42
N TRP A 162 9.06 11.61 -5.94
CA TRP A 162 7.63 11.50 -6.15
C TRP A 162 6.88 11.55 -4.81
N TYR A 163 7.28 10.76 -3.80
CA TYR A 163 6.70 10.79 -2.45
C TYR A 163 6.75 12.18 -1.83
N LYS A 164 7.90 12.84 -1.88
CA LYS A 164 8.03 14.21 -1.39
C LYS A 164 7.02 15.13 -2.07
N ALA A 165 6.93 15.06 -3.40
CA ALA A 165 6.07 15.96 -4.15
C ALA A 165 4.57 15.65 -3.98
N GLN A 166 4.18 14.39 -3.73
CA GLN A 166 2.79 14.04 -3.41
C GLN A 166 2.42 14.37 -1.96
N SER A 167 3.29 14.11 -0.99
CA SER A 167 3.05 14.47 0.41
C SER A 167 2.96 15.97 0.59
N ASP A 168 3.83 16.76 -0.07
CA ASP A 168 3.72 18.22 -0.13
C ASP A 168 2.36 18.67 -0.71
N PHE A 169 1.88 17.96 -1.74
CA PHE A 169 0.58 18.23 -2.33
C PHE A 169 -0.57 17.92 -1.37
N VAL A 170 -0.58 16.75 -0.73
CA VAL A 170 -1.62 16.35 0.24
C VAL A 170 -1.62 17.32 1.43
N ARG A 171 -0.46 17.67 1.97
CA ARG A 171 -0.33 18.64 3.06
C ARG A 171 -0.91 20.01 2.69
N SER A 172 -0.81 20.43 1.43
CA SER A 172 -1.41 21.68 0.95
C SER A 172 -2.94 21.68 0.96
N LEU A 173 -3.57 20.49 1.00
CA LEU A 173 -5.02 20.31 1.06
C LEU A 173 -5.52 20.09 2.50
N ASP A 174 -4.72 19.37 3.29
CA ASP A 174 -5.03 18.96 4.65
C ASP A 174 -3.80 19.18 5.56
N PRO A 175 -3.83 20.25 6.39
CA PRO A 175 -2.73 20.55 7.30
C PRO A 175 -2.75 19.74 8.60
N TYR A 176 -3.73 18.85 8.81
CA TYR A 176 -3.98 18.23 10.12
C TYR A 176 -3.75 16.71 10.14
N HIS A 177 -4.27 15.98 9.16
CA HIS A 177 -4.10 14.52 9.15
C HIS A 177 -2.66 14.12 8.84
N MET A 178 -2.26 12.97 9.39
CA MET A 178 -0.94 12.40 9.08
C MET A 178 -0.88 11.91 7.63
N ILE A 179 0.32 11.78 7.10
CA ILE A 179 0.61 11.31 5.75
C ILE A 179 1.71 10.25 5.83
N THR A 180 1.55 9.13 5.14
CA THR A 180 2.57 8.08 4.99
C THR A 180 2.75 7.71 3.53
N THR A 181 3.86 7.04 3.19
CA THR A 181 4.14 6.63 1.81
C THR A 181 3.25 5.47 1.36
N GLY A 182 2.99 4.50 2.24
CA GLY A 182 2.44 3.18 1.91
C GLY A 182 3.43 2.27 1.20
N GLY A 183 4.71 2.66 1.21
CA GLY A 183 5.81 1.90 0.64
C GLY A 183 6.17 0.67 1.48
N GLU A 184 6.97 -0.21 0.90
CA GLU A 184 7.28 -1.51 1.52
C GLU A 184 8.53 -1.51 2.40
N GLY A 185 9.23 -0.39 2.48
CA GLY A 185 10.40 -0.26 3.35
C GLY A 185 11.68 -0.76 2.72
N HIS A 186 11.83 -0.64 1.40
CA HIS A 186 13.07 -1.03 0.72
C HIS A 186 14.12 0.08 0.86
N PHE A 187 15.38 -0.33 0.93
CA PHE A 187 16.54 0.55 1.07
C PHE A 187 17.32 0.66 -0.22
N PHE A 188 18.15 1.70 -0.28
CA PHE A 188 19.21 1.83 -1.26
C PHE A 188 20.54 2.00 -0.55
N TRP A 189 21.28 0.91 -0.40
CA TRP A 189 22.60 0.87 0.23
C TRP A 189 23.72 0.88 -0.80
N ALA A 190 24.84 1.51 -0.45
CA ALA A 190 26.02 1.56 -1.31
C ALA A 190 26.66 0.18 -1.52
N ASP A 191 26.51 -0.72 -0.55
CA ASP A 191 27.05 -2.09 -0.56
C ASP A 191 25.99 -3.05 0.04
N PRO A 192 24.94 -3.41 -0.73
CA PRO A 192 23.92 -4.34 -0.27
C PRO A 192 24.50 -5.75 -0.13
N GLU A 193 23.95 -6.56 0.77
CA GLU A 193 24.33 -7.97 0.87
C GLU A 193 24.04 -8.70 -0.46
N THR A 194 24.88 -9.70 -0.77
CA THR A 194 24.75 -10.52 -1.97
C THR A 194 24.64 -11.99 -1.62
N TYR A 195 23.88 -12.73 -2.42
CA TYR A 195 23.70 -14.18 -2.26
C TYR A 195 23.57 -14.87 -3.62
N TRP A 196 23.77 -16.19 -3.63
CA TRP A 196 23.65 -16.99 -4.83
C TRP A 196 22.20 -17.44 -5.04
N LEU A 197 21.60 -17.07 -6.16
CA LEU A 197 20.28 -17.50 -6.62
C LEU A 197 20.42 -18.15 -8.00
N ASP A 198 20.04 -19.42 -8.12
CA ASP A 198 20.12 -20.21 -9.37
C ASP A 198 21.48 -20.10 -10.09
N GLY A 199 22.57 -20.15 -9.32
CA GLY A 199 23.94 -20.09 -9.84
C GLY A 199 24.40 -18.69 -10.26
N THR A 200 23.62 -17.65 -9.97
CA THR A 200 23.95 -16.24 -10.21
C THR A 200 24.12 -15.52 -8.87
N LEU A 201 25.19 -14.75 -8.71
CA LEU A 201 25.35 -13.88 -7.55
C LEU A 201 24.46 -12.65 -7.76
N VAL A 202 23.49 -12.43 -6.87
CA VAL A 202 22.54 -11.32 -6.92
C VAL A 202 22.65 -10.50 -5.63
N SER A 203 22.31 -9.21 -5.71
CA SER A 203 22.16 -8.35 -4.53
C SER A 203 20.75 -8.46 -3.97
N ASP A 204 20.62 -8.31 -2.65
CA ASP A 204 19.34 -8.33 -1.97
C ASP A 204 18.43 -7.18 -2.44
N TYR A 205 17.29 -7.53 -3.03
CA TYR A 205 16.28 -6.61 -3.53
C TYR A 205 15.78 -5.63 -2.47
N ASN A 206 15.79 -6.05 -1.20
CA ASN A 206 15.37 -5.24 -0.06
C ASN A 206 16.33 -4.07 0.22
N PHE A 207 17.58 -4.15 -0.23
CA PHE A 207 18.63 -3.19 0.11
C PHE A 207 19.37 -2.58 -1.09
N ASN A 208 19.22 -3.16 -2.28
CA ASN A 208 19.96 -2.74 -3.48
C ASN A 208 19.33 -1.54 -4.23
N GLY A 209 18.14 -1.09 -3.83
CA GLY A 209 17.42 0.03 -4.42
C GLY A 209 16.67 -0.30 -5.72
N ASP A 210 16.59 -1.56 -6.16
CA ASP A 210 15.85 -1.95 -7.37
C ASP A 210 14.34 -1.75 -7.22
N ALA A 211 13.83 -1.75 -5.99
CA ALA A 211 12.46 -1.33 -5.70
C ALA A 211 12.21 0.16 -5.96
N GLY A 212 13.26 0.98 -6.04
CA GLY A 212 13.18 2.43 -6.24
C GLY A 212 13.01 3.27 -4.98
N GLU A 213 12.54 2.65 -3.89
CA GLU A 213 12.49 3.28 -2.58
C GLU A 213 13.89 3.48 -2.00
N ASN A 214 13.99 4.44 -1.09
CA ASN A 214 15.13 4.58 -0.21
C ASN A 214 14.58 4.95 1.16
N PHE A 215 14.20 3.94 1.94
CA PHE A 215 13.51 4.11 3.21
C PHE A 215 14.18 5.14 4.14
N ASP A 216 15.52 5.10 4.25
CA ASP A 216 16.29 6.07 5.04
C ASP A 216 16.09 7.53 4.59
N LEU A 217 15.88 7.76 3.28
CA LEU A 217 15.57 9.08 2.73
C LEU A 217 14.08 9.41 2.83
N ASP A 218 13.22 8.47 2.47
CA ASP A 218 11.77 8.66 2.36
C ASP A 218 11.16 9.14 3.69
N ILE A 219 11.58 8.51 4.78
CA ILE A 219 11.12 8.85 6.12
C ILE A 219 11.73 10.16 6.63
N THR A 220 12.64 10.83 5.92
CA THR A 220 13.16 12.15 6.34
C THR A 220 12.33 13.30 5.83
N PHE A 221 11.44 13.07 4.85
CA PHE A 221 10.63 14.15 4.29
C PHE A 221 9.67 14.75 5.32
N PRO A 222 9.53 16.08 5.40
CA PRO A 222 8.80 16.75 6.49
C PRO A 222 7.30 16.45 6.49
N ASN A 223 6.73 16.09 5.34
CA ASN A 223 5.31 15.76 5.18
C ASN A 223 5.04 14.26 5.14
N ILE A 224 5.99 13.43 5.57
CA ILE A 224 5.77 12.02 5.90
C ILE A 224 5.81 11.92 7.42
N ASP A 225 4.71 11.58 8.07
CA ASP A 225 4.57 11.70 9.53
C ASP A 225 4.99 10.43 10.28
N PHE A 226 4.91 9.27 9.62
CA PHE A 226 5.38 7.99 10.14
C PHE A 226 5.88 7.10 8.99
N ALA A 227 6.68 6.10 9.35
CA ALA A 227 7.26 5.16 8.42
C ALA A 227 6.37 3.90 8.31
N PRO A 228 5.96 3.50 7.10
CA PRO A 228 5.28 2.23 6.87
C PRO A 228 6.30 1.12 6.63
N VAL A 229 6.11 -0.04 7.25
CA VAL A 229 6.85 -1.26 6.89
C VAL A 229 5.87 -2.42 6.86
N PRO A 230 5.56 -2.96 5.68
CA PRO A 230 4.99 -4.28 5.56
C PRO A 230 6.07 -5.34 5.74
N SER A 231 5.72 -6.48 6.37
CA SER A 231 6.67 -7.56 6.64
C SER A 231 6.78 -8.57 5.49
N ASN A 232 6.15 -8.31 4.34
CA ASN A 232 6.21 -9.18 3.17
C ASN A 232 7.54 -9.04 2.40
N MET A 233 8.60 -8.54 3.05
CA MET A 233 10.00 -8.88 2.74
C MET A 233 10.34 -10.39 2.92
N ALA A 234 9.34 -11.25 2.72
CA ALA A 234 9.46 -12.69 2.51
C ALA A 234 10.22 -13.07 1.20
N SER A 235 10.82 -12.11 0.51
CA SER A 235 11.64 -12.34 -0.68
C SER A 235 12.90 -13.16 -0.40
N ILE A 236 13.35 -13.28 0.85
CA ILE A 236 14.44 -14.22 1.21
C ILE A 236 13.90 -15.63 1.51
N LEU A 237 12.62 -15.78 1.89
CA LEU A 237 12.08 -17.05 2.38
C LEU A 237 11.44 -17.91 1.29
N ASN A 238 10.89 -17.31 0.23
CA ASN A 238 10.20 -18.05 -0.86
C ASN A 238 11.09 -18.36 -2.07
N LEU A 239 12.28 -17.75 -2.19
CA LEU A 239 13.17 -17.92 -3.35
C LEU A 239 14.25 -19.00 -3.18
N ILE A 240 14.27 -19.75 -2.06
CA ILE A 240 15.24 -20.84 -1.88
C ILE A 240 14.53 -22.19 -1.67
N PRO A 241 14.18 -22.91 -2.75
CA PRO A 241 13.61 -24.26 -2.67
C PRO A 241 14.55 -25.33 -2.06
N GLN A 242 15.79 -24.97 -1.71
CA GLN A 242 16.85 -25.93 -1.37
C GLN A 242 17.48 -25.76 0.02
N VAL A 243 16.99 -24.86 0.89
CA VAL A 243 17.45 -24.87 2.29
C VAL A 243 16.68 -25.93 3.08
N PRO A 244 17.33 -26.97 3.62
CA PRO A 244 16.65 -27.97 4.43
C PRO A 244 15.98 -27.31 5.64
N THR A 245 14.76 -27.76 5.94
CA THR A 245 13.93 -27.21 7.02
C THR A 245 14.58 -27.20 8.40
N SER A 246 15.60 -28.02 8.59
CA SER A 246 16.40 -28.12 9.81
C SER A 246 17.43 -26.99 10.02
N GLN A 247 17.65 -26.11 9.03
CA GLN A 247 18.48 -24.90 9.18
C GLN A 247 17.67 -23.63 9.41
N TYR A 248 16.33 -23.69 9.37
CA TYR A 248 15.47 -22.63 9.88
C TYR A 248 15.58 -22.60 11.40
N LYS A 249 16.66 -22.02 11.92
CA LYS A 249 16.71 -21.56 13.29
C LYS A 249 15.68 -20.45 13.44
N THR A 250 14.50 -20.85 13.90
CA THR A 250 13.65 -20.12 14.84
C THR A 250 14.41 -18.97 15.51
N GLY A 251 14.16 -17.71 15.13
CA GLY A 251 14.74 -16.54 15.81
C GLY A 251 15.35 -15.44 14.94
N VAL A 252 15.41 -15.59 13.61
CA VAL A 252 15.78 -14.47 12.74
C VAL A 252 14.54 -13.62 12.52
N LEU A 253 14.38 -12.58 13.35
CA LEU A 253 13.70 -11.37 12.91
C LEU A 253 14.25 -11.02 11.53
N ASP A 254 13.38 -10.85 10.55
CA ASP A 254 13.77 -10.37 9.24
C ASP A 254 14.64 -9.12 9.45
N GLY A 255 15.86 -9.12 8.92
CA GLY A 255 16.84 -8.05 9.17
C GLY A 255 16.24 -6.69 8.84
N SER A 256 15.36 -6.66 7.84
CA SER A 256 14.54 -5.51 7.44
C SER A 256 13.79 -4.86 8.60
N MET A 257 13.09 -5.62 9.45
CA MET A 257 12.29 -5.08 10.56
C MET A 257 13.17 -4.40 11.61
N ILE A 258 14.33 -4.98 11.93
CA ILE A 258 15.30 -4.38 12.86
C ILE A 258 15.88 -3.10 12.24
N ILE A 259 16.30 -3.16 10.98
CA ILE A 259 16.92 -2.04 10.28
C ILE A 259 15.93 -0.88 10.16
N SER A 260 14.69 -1.14 9.73
CA SER A 260 13.65 -0.12 9.64
C SER A 260 13.32 0.51 10.99
N THR A 261 13.37 -0.27 12.08
CA THR A 261 13.25 0.26 13.44
C THR A 261 14.39 1.23 13.76
N VAL A 262 15.63 0.88 13.43
CA VAL A 262 16.80 1.76 13.63
C VAL A 262 16.68 3.04 12.79
N SER A 263 16.26 2.92 11.53
CA SER A 263 16.08 4.05 10.62
C SER A 263 14.97 4.99 11.08
N ALA A 264 13.80 4.46 11.46
CA ALA A 264 12.70 5.26 12.00
C ALA A 264 13.09 5.98 13.30
N ASN A 265 13.78 5.29 14.21
CA ASN A 265 14.31 5.90 15.44
C ASN A 265 15.33 7.00 15.14
N ARG A 266 16.22 6.80 14.16
CA ARG A 266 17.19 7.82 13.73
C ARG A 266 16.51 9.05 13.14
N ALA A 267 15.43 8.84 12.36
CA ALA A 267 14.61 9.92 11.81
C ALA A 267 13.70 10.58 12.85
N GLY A 268 13.57 10.00 14.05
CA GLY A 268 12.67 10.47 15.10
C GLY A 268 11.19 10.33 14.72
N LYS A 269 10.85 9.34 13.89
CA LYS A 269 9.48 9.11 13.41
C LYS A 269 8.92 7.78 13.91
N PRO A 270 7.60 7.69 14.15
CA PRO A 270 6.96 6.43 14.50
C PRO A 270 7.07 5.44 13.33
N LEU A 271 7.12 4.15 13.66
CA LEU A 271 7.14 3.04 12.69
C LEU A 271 5.85 2.24 12.81
N LEU A 272 5.16 1.99 11.69
CA LEU A 272 3.93 1.22 11.62
C LEU A 272 4.19 -0.09 10.87
N LEU A 273 3.94 -1.23 11.53
CA LEU A 273 3.89 -2.53 10.85
C LEU A 273 2.53 -2.64 10.16
N GLU A 274 2.45 -2.22 8.90
CA GLU A 274 1.16 -1.87 8.26
C GLU A 274 0.50 -2.99 7.45
N GLU A 275 1.27 -3.98 7.02
CA GLU A 275 0.77 -5.25 6.48
C GLU A 275 1.72 -6.39 6.82
N PHE A 276 1.16 -7.54 7.20
CA PHE A 276 1.91 -8.79 7.31
C PHE A 276 0.97 -9.98 7.41
N GLY A 277 1.41 -11.12 6.90
CA GLY A 277 0.64 -12.35 6.98
C GLY A 277 1.51 -13.58 6.82
N VAL A 278 1.01 -14.74 7.25
CA VAL A 278 1.61 -16.04 6.98
C VAL A 278 0.52 -16.95 6.42
N ASP A 279 0.78 -17.54 5.25
CA ASP A 279 -0.16 -18.43 4.58
C ASP A 279 -0.33 -19.74 5.38
N GLY A 280 -1.53 -20.32 5.33
CA GLY A 280 -1.78 -21.65 5.88
C GLY A 280 -2.05 -21.70 7.38
N LEU A 281 -2.57 -20.63 8.01
CA LEU A 281 -3.04 -20.61 9.40
C LEU A 281 -4.25 -21.54 9.64
N SER A 282 -4.05 -22.85 9.49
CA SER A 282 -4.88 -23.88 10.10
C SER A 282 -4.34 -24.17 11.51
N GLU A 283 -5.23 -24.43 12.47
CA GLU A 283 -4.98 -24.56 13.92
C GLU A 283 -3.81 -25.48 14.35
N VAL A 284 -3.21 -26.24 13.43
CA VAL A 284 -2.01 -27.07 13.64
C VAL A 284 -0.71 -26.22 13.70
N LEU A 285 -0.77 -24.95 13.31
CA LEU A 285 0.38 -24.04 13.18
C LEU A 285 0.44 -22.91 14.24
N LEU A 286 -0.14 -23.13 15.43
CA LEU A 286 0.00 -22.25 16.60
C LEU A 286 1.45 -22.09 17.13
N ASN A 287 2.44 -22.63 16.40
CA ASN A 287 3.87 -22.47 16.58
C ASN A 287 4.53 -21.94 15.30
N ILE A 288 4.03 -20.85 14.70
CA ILE A 288 4.74 -20.12 13.63
C ILE A 288 5.61 -19.02 14.29
N PRO A 289 6.93 -19.24 14.48
CA PRO A 289 7.84 -18.24 15.06
C PRO A 289 7.87 -16.87 14.38
N PRO A 290 7.75 -16.73 13.04
CA PRO A 290 7.92 -15.43 12.38
C PRO A 290 6.87 -14.37 12.73
N ALA A 291 5.57 -14.64 12.59
CA ALA A 291 4.52 -13.64 12.84
C ALA A 291 4.51 -13.19 14.30
N LYS A 292 4.64 -14.15 15.23
CA LYS A 292 4.76 -13.84 16.64
C LYS A 292 6.03 -13.05 16.94
N ALA A 293 7.17 -13.39 16.35
CA ALA A 293 8.42 -12.64 16.53
C ALA A 293 8.32 -11.21 15.97
N TRP A 294 7.66 -11.01 14.83
CA TRP A 294 7.44 -9.66 14.29
C TRP A 294 6.58 -8.81 15.22
N VAL A 295 5.51 -9.37 15.77
CA VAL A 295 4.67 -8.69 16.75
C VAL A 295 5.44 -8.42 18.05
N GLU A 296 6.15 -9.41 18.60
CA GLU A 296 6.98 -9.25 19.80
C GLU A 296 8.03 -8.16 19.61
N HIS A 297 8.74 -8.14 18.47
CA HIS A 297 9.70 -7.07 18.16
C HIS A 297 9.03 -5.71 18.01
N ALA A 298 7.88 -5.64 17.32
CA ALA A 298 7.13 -4.40 17.19
C ALA A 298 6.69 -3.86 18.57
N LEU A 299 6.24 -4.74 19.48
CA LEU A 299 5.89 -4.37 20.86
C LEU A 299 7.11 -3.95 21.68
N ASP A 300 8.19 -4.73 21.64
CA ASP A 300 9.44 -4.48 22.39
C ASP A 300 10.12 -3.18 21.96
N THR A 301 10.06 -2.87 20.66
CA THR A 301 10.63 -1.66 20.09
C THR A 301 9.63 -0.51 19.95
N LYS A 302 8.41 -0.69 20.46
CA LYS A 302 7.35 0.34 20.54
C LYS A 302 6.97 0.93 19.19
N HIS A 303 6.79 0.07 18.19
CA HIS A 303 6.14 0.46 16.94
C HIS A 303 4.77 1.08 17.24
N ALA A 304 4.39 2.05 16.42
CA ALA A 304 3.18 2.85 16.59
C ALA A 304 1.88 2.07 16.36
N GLY A 305 1.98 0.93 15.67
CA GLY A 305 0.87 0.03 15.44
C GLY A 305 1.30 -1.23 14.72
N ILE A 306 0.40 -2.21 14.75
CA ILE A 306 0.54 -3.54 14.16
C ILE A 306 -0.77 -3.82 13.42
N MET A 307 -0.68 -4.04 12.11
CA MET A 307 -1.84 -4.20 11.23
C MET A 307 -1.65 -5.47 10.39
N PRO A 308 -2.18 -6.62 10.82
CA PRO A 308 -2.07 -7.85 10.05
C PRO A 308 -2.93 -7.77 8.78
N TRP A 309 -2.40 -8.29 7.69
CA TRP A 309 -3.13 -8.61 6.48
C TRP A 309 -3.75 -10.00 6.66
N GLN A 310 -5.07 -10.17 6.67
CA GLN A 310 -6.12 -9.14 6.66
C GLN A 310 -7.29 -9.49 7.57
N PHE A 311 -8.12 -8.50 7.95
CA PHE A 311 -9.30 -8.75 8.77
C PHE A 311 -10.39 -9.49 7.98
N GLY A 312 -10.73 -10.70 8.41
CA GLY A 312 -11.84 -11.49 7.88
C GLY A 312 -13.16 -11.23 8.62
N GLN A 313 -14.30 -11.46 7.95
CA GLN A 313 -15.63 -11.41 8.55
C GLN A 313 -16.49 -12.57 8.06
N LEU A 314 -17.23 -13.18 8.98
CA LEU A 314 -18.22 -14.22 8.69
C LEU A 314 -19.66 -13.71 8.81
N GLY A 315 -20.60 -14.48 8.28
CA GLY A 315 -22.04 -14.21 8.38
C GLY A 315 -22.52 -13.01 7.55
N LEU A 316 -21.74 -12.58 6.55
CA LEU A 316 -22.16 -11.56 5.60
C LEU A 316 -23.31 -12.10 4.75
N SER A 317 -24.42 -11.38 4.70
CA SER A 317 -25.65 -11.85 4.04
C SER A 317 -25.88 -11.26 2.65
N GLU A 318 -24.98 -10.40 2.17
CA GLU A 318 -25.11 -9.79 0.85
C GLU A 318 -25.19 -10.87 -0.23
N ASN A 319 -26.20 -10.80 -1.10
CA ASN A 319 -26.50 -11.81 -2.12
C ASN A 319 -26.58 -13.25 -1.55
N GLY A 320 -27.19 -13.42 -0.37
CA GLY A 320 -27.29 -14.72 0.28
C GLY A 320 -25.93 -15.24 0.77
N GLY A 321 -24.97 -14.34 1.01
CA GLY A 321 -23.60 -14.64 1.39
C GLY A 321 -22.69 -15.01 0.22
N ASN A 322 -23.15 -14.89 -1.02
CA ASN A 322 -22.37 -15.26 -2.21
C ASN A 322 -22.36 -14.10 -3.21
N ARG A 323 -21.21 -13.45 -3.35
CA ARG A 323 -21.04 -12.31 -4.25
C ARG A 323 -19.64 -12.30 -4.83
N LEU A 324 -19.53 -12.45 -6.14
CA LEU A 324 -18.30 -12.10 -6.83
C LEU A 324 -18.07 -10.60 -6.73
N ILE A 325 -16.86 -10.23 -6.32
CA ILE A 325 -16.35 -8.86 -6.33
C ILE A 325 -15.38 -8.78 -7.53
N LYS A 326 -14.19 -8.21 -7.39
CA LYS A 326 -13.24 -7.94 -8.47
C LYS A 326 -11.89 -8.58 -8.10
N TYR A 327 -11.06 -8.92 -9.09
CA TYR A 327 -9.72 -9.52 -8.88
C TYR A 327 -9.73 -10.76 -7.97
N ALA A 328 -10.64 -11.69 -8.25
CA ALA A 328 -10.85 -12.92 -7.48
C ALA A 328 -11.42 -12.75 -6.05
N ASP A 329 -11.58 -11.51 -5.56
CA ASP A 329 -12.30 -11.26 -4.32
C ASP A 329 -13.75 -11.70 -4.45
N ALA A 330 -14.24 -12.41 -3.44
CA ALA A 330 -15.61 -12.84 -3.37
C ALA A 330 -16.07 -12.96 -1.92
N LEU A 331 -17.37 -12.71 -1.71
CA LEU A 331 -18.07 -13.28 -0.58
C LEU A 331 -18.43 -14.73 -0.93
N ILE A 332 -18.03 -15.67 -0.08
CA ILE A 332 -18.28 -17.10 -0.27
C ILE A 332 -18.94 -17.64 1.00
N ASN A 333 -20.21 -18.06 0.89
CA ASN A 333 -21.01 -18.56 2.01
C ASN A 333 -21.01 -17.65 3.26
N GLY A 334 -20.98 -16.34 3.02
CA GLY A 334 -20.98 -15.30 4.04
C GLY A 334 -19.61 -15.00 4.67
N ALA A 335 -18.54 -15.65 4.21
CA ALA A 335 -17.17 -15.22 4.49
C ALA A 335 -16.76 -14.08 3.55
N SER A 336 -16.02 -13.11 4.06
CA SER A 336 -15.28 -12.11 3.27
C SER A 336 -14.19 -12.76 2.40
N PRO A 337 -13.55 -12.01 1.48
CA PRO A 337 -12.41 -12.54 0.73
C PRO A 337 -11.34 -13.17 1.65
N ASN A 338 -10.76 -14.27 1.17
CA ASN A 338 -9.70 -14.99 1.85
C ASN A 338 -8.67 -15.46 0.83
N ASP A 339 -7.53 -14.79 0.84
CA ASP A 339 -6.35 -15.06 0.03
C ASP A 339 -5.33 -15.96 0.75
N GLY A 340 -5.73 -16.61 1.84
CA GLY A 340 -4.88 -17.43 2.70
C GLY A 340 -4.43 -16.71 3.98
N PHE A 341 -4.61 -15.38 4.04
CA PHE A 341 -4.16 -14.55 5.15
C PHE A 341 -5.30 -13.94 5.98
N ALA A 342 -6.57 -14.20 5.62
CA ALA A 342 -7.70 -13.62 6.35
C ALA A 342 -7.82 -14.19 7.77
N ILE A 343 -7.87 -13.30 8.76
CA ILE A 343 -8.02 -13.63 10.19
C ILE A 343 -9.46 -13.35 10.61
N TYR A 344 -10.20 -14.40 10.96
CA TYR A 344 -11.61 -14.29 11.30
C TYR A 344 -11.86 -14.08 12.80
N PRO A 345 -12.99 -13.47 13.20
CA PRO A 345 -13.25 -13.14 14.60
C PRO A 345 -13.34 -14.34 15.55
N ASN A 346 -13.62 -15.54 15.03
CA ASN A 346 -13.67 -16.79 15.77
C ASN A 346 -12.29 -17.45 15.96
N GLU A 347 -11.26 -17.02 15.23
CA GLU A 347 -9.89 -17.54 15.33
C GLU A 347 -9.12 -16.85 16.47
N THR A 348 -9.65 -16.99 17.69
CA THR A 348 -9.16 -16.28 18.87
C THR A 348 -7.67 -16.48 19.13
N ALA A 349 -7.15 -17.70 18.96
CA ALA A 349 -5.73 -17.98 19.17
C ALA A 349 -4.80 -17.28 18.16
N VAL A 350 -5.28 -17.02 16.93
CA VAL A 350 -4.55 -16.25 15.92
C VAL A 350 -4.68 -14.76 16.23
N ARG A 351 -5.88 -14.29 16.59
CA ARG A 351 -6.14 -12.90 16.94
C ARG A 351 -5.32 -12.45 18.16
N ASP A 352 -5.19 -13.29 19.18
CA ASP A 352 -4.47 -12.99 20.41
C ASP A 352 -2.95 -12.82 20.20
N ILE A 353 -2.42 -13.17 19.01
CA ILE A 353 -1.05 -12.81 18.61
C ILE A 353 -0.96 -11.30 18.30
N PHE A 354 -2.05 -10.68 17.86
CA PHE A 354 -2.08 -9.30 17.32
C PHE A 354 -2.74 -8.27 18.25
N THR A 355 -3.32 -8.70 19.37
CA THR A 355 -4.04 -7.85 20.34
C THR A 355 -3.44 -8.00 21.72
#